data_AF-A0A519R2D7-F1
#
_entry.id   AF-A0A519R2D7-F1
#
_cell.length_a   1.000
_cell.length_b   1.000
_cell.length_c   1.000
_cell.angle_alpha   90.00
_cell.angle_beta   90.00
_cell.angle_gamma   90.00
#
_symmetry.space_group_name_H-M   'P 1'
#
loop_
_entity.id
_entity.type
_entity.pdbx_description
1 polymer ?
#
loop_
_entity_poly.entity_id
_entity_poly.type
_entity_poly.pdbx_seq_one_letter_code
_entity_poly.pdbx_strand_id
1 'polypeptide(L)'
;MMTLLRVGGLPREPLAAAAQFYGEALEAIRRALAEAPDHLVIAFDPADYTHKAWRLAAVQQLARDHAPVRVNAVAGSDEKAIAAALAYLGTAEGVTGQYLPLDGNGAAALLSKNG
;
A
#
# COMPACT_ATOMS: atom_id res chain seq x y z
N MET A 1 4.73 5.34 -15.16
CA MET A 1 3.50 4.53 -15.04
C MET A 1 3.30 4.07 -13.59
N MET A 2 2.05 3.99 -13.11
CA MET A 2 1.71 3.42 -11.79
C MET A 2 1.32 1.94 -11.92
N THR A 3 1.85 1.11 -11.02
CA THR A 3 1.56 -0.33 -10.92
C THR A 3 0.86 -0.63 -9.60
N LEU A 4 -0.22 -1.42 -9.64
CA LEU A 4 -0.93 -1.91 -8.46
C LEU A 4 -0.64 -3.39 -8.25
N LEU A 5 -0.21 -3.78 -7.05
CA LEU A 5 -0.02 -5.17 -6.66
C LEU A 5 -0.90 -5.50 -5.45
N ARG A 6 -1.75 -6.53 -5.57
CA ARG A 6 -2.63 -6.98 -4.49
C ARG A 6 -1.96 -8.06 -3.64
N VAL A 7 -1.98 -7.88 -2.33
CA VAL A 7 -1.47 -8.82 -1.34
C VAL A 7 -2.61 -9.20 -0.42
N GLY A 8 -3.15 -10.40 -0.64
CA GLY A 8 -4.24 -10.95 0.16
C GLY A 8 -3.91 -12.33 0.72
N GLY A 9 -4.85 -12.90 1.48
CA GLY A 9 -4.74 -14.27 1.99
C GLY A 9 -3.67 -14.48 3.07
N LEU A 10 -3.19 -13.40 3.70
CA LEU A 10 -2.25 -13.49 4.81
C LEU A 10 -2.95 -13.99 6.10
N PRO A 11 -2.22 -14.69 7.00
CA PRO A 11 -2.68 -15.08 8.32
C PRO A 11 -3.27 -13.91 9.12
N ARG A 12 -4.16 -14.22 10.06
CA ARG A 12 -4.73 -13.21 10.96
C ARG A 12 -3.70 -12.74 11.98
N GLU A 13 -2.84 -13.64 12.44
CA GLU A 13 -1.79 -13.37 13.42
C GLU A 13 -0.68 -12.51 12.79
N PRO A 14 -0.36 -11.31 13.34
CA PRO A 14 0.52 -10.35 12.67
C PRO A 14 1.92 -10.87 12.38
N LEU A 15 2.50 -11.65 13.30
CA LEU A 15 3.84 -12.19 13.13
C LEU A 15 3.88 -13.25 12.03
N ALA A 16 2.86 -14.12 11.98
CA ALA A 16 2.74 -15.11 10.91
C ALA A 16 2.49 -14.45 9.55
N ALA A 17 1.64 -13.41 9.52
CA ALA A 17 1.39 -12.61 8.33
C ALA A 17 2.64 -11.91 7.80
N ALA A 18 3.44 -11.32 8.69
CA ALA A 18 4.71 -10.70 8.33
C ALA A 18 5.70 -11.75 7.78
N ALA A 19 5.81 -12.92 8.44
CA ALA A 19 6.68 -14.00 7.98
C ALA A 19 6.29 -14.46 6.55
N GLN A 20 4.99 -14.67 6.29
CA GLN A 20 4.51 -15.04 4.96
C GLN A 20 4.70 -13.91 3.95
N PHE A 21 4.46 -12.65 4.33
CA PHE A 21 4.72 -11.50 3.46
C PHE A 21 6.18 -11.46 2.99
N TYR A 22 7.13 -11.61 3.91
CA TYR A 22 8.56 -11.59 3.57
C TYR A 22 9.02 -12.85 2.83
N GLY A 23 8.42 -14.01 3.12
CA GLY A 23 8.76 -15.29 2.49
C GLY A 23 8.17 -15.49 1.08
N GLU A 24 7.01 -14.90 0.80
CA GLU A 24 6.26 -15.17 -0.43
C GLU A 24 5.96 -13.89 -1.23
N ALA A 25 5.29 -12.92 -0.61
CA ALA A 25 4.81 -11.73 -1.32
C ALA A 25 5.96 -10.79 -1.75
N LEU A 26 7.04 -10.72 -0.98
CA LEU A 26 8.17 -9.83 -1.25
C LEU A 26 8.81 -10.10 -2.61
N GLU A 27 8.91 -11.35 -3.03
CA GLU A 27 9.50 -11.68 -4.34
C GLU A 27 8.63 -11.21 -5.51
N ALA A 28 7.30 -11.25 -5.37
CA ALA A 28 6.40 -10.67 -6.38
C ALA A 28 6.54 -9.15 -6.44
N ILE A 29 6.70 -8.50 -5.29
CA ILE A 29 6.96 -7.05 -5.19
C ILE A 29 8.28 -6.69 -5.86
N ARG A 30 9.37 -7.43 -5.58
CA ARG A 30 10.68 -7.21 -6.20
C ARG A 30 10.64 -7.36 -7.72
N ARG A 31 9.91 -8.36 -8.24
CA ARG A 31 9.69 -8.50 -9.69
C ARG A 31 8.96 -7.31 -10.27
N ALA A 32 7.90 -6.82 -9.62
CA ALA A 32 7.19 -5.62 -10.08
C ALA A 32 8.06 -4.36 -10.04
N LEU A 33 8.96 -4.24 -9.07
CA LEU A 33 9.93 -3.14 -8.96
C LEU A 33 11.03 -3.22 -10.03
N ALA A 34 11.42 -4.43 -10.46
CA ALA A 34 12.41 -4.62 -11.52
C ALA A 34 11.93 -4.10 -12.89
N GLU A 35 10.62 -4.01 -13.10
CA GLU A 35 10.00 -3.37 -14.27
C GLU A 35 10.09 -1.82 -14.24
N ALA A 36 10.74 -1.26 -13.21
CA ALA A 36 10.99 0.17 -13.01
C ALA A 36 9.75 1.07 -13.17
N PRO A 37 8.64 0.81 -12.45
CA PRO A 37 7.50 1.72 -12.45
C PRO A 37 7.86 3.05 -11.78
N ASP A 38 7.19 4.14 -12.13
CA ASP A 38 7.36 5.41 -11.40
C ASP A 38 6.77 5.33 -9.99
N HIS A 39 5.76 4.47 -9.83
CA HIS A 39 5.00 4.30 -8.60
C HIS A 39 4.47 2.86 -8.49
N LEU A 40 4.87 2.13 -7.46
CA LEU A 40 4.24 0.89 -7.04
C LEU A 40 3.32 1.12 -5.84
N VAL A 41 2.07 0.70 -5.94
CA VAL A 41 1.12 0.67 -4.82
C VAL A 41 0.81 -0.77 -4.45
N ILE A 42 1.01 -1.11 -3.17
CA ILE A 42 0.66 -2.42 -2.60
C ILE A 42 -0.72 -2.31 -1.95
N ALA A 43 -1.71 -3.08 -2.41
CA ALA A 43 -3.03 -3.14 -1.79
C ALA A 43 -3.17 -4.38 -0.92
N PHE A 44 -3.20 -4.19 0.39
CA PHE A 44 -3.40 -5.27 1.36
C PHE A 44 -4.89 -5.53 1.61
N ASP A 45 -5.23 -6.79 1.86
CA ASP A 45 -6.51 -7.13 2.50
C ASP A 45 -6.69 -6.38 3.83
N PRO A 46 -7.94 -6.05 4.21
CA PRO A 46 -8.23 -5.45 5.50
C PRO A 46 -7.77 -6.38 6.62
N ALA A 47 -7.12 -5.81 7.62
CA ALA A 47 -6.72 -6.48 8.85
C ALA A 47 -6.91 -5.54 10.03
N ASP A 48 -6.86 -6.06 11.24
CA ASP A 48 -6.92 -5.23 12.44
C ASP A 48 -5.67 -4.32 12.55
N TYR A 49 -5.72 -3.40 13.51
CA TYR A 49 -4.68 -2.38 13.71
C TYR A 49 -3.30 -2.97 14.04
N THR A 50 -3.22 -4.22 14.52
CA THR A 50 -1.95 -4.84 14.94
C THR A 50 -1.04 -5.14 13.74
N HIS A 51 -1.59 -5.16 12.53
CA HIS A 51 -0.82 -5.29 11.28
C HIS A 51 -0.13 -4.00 10.83
N LYS A 52 -0.52 -2.84 11.39
CA LYS A 52 -0.07 -1.52 10.92
C LYS A 52 1.45 -1.37 10.95
N ALA A 53 2.09 -1.75 12.05
CA ALA A 53 3.51 -1.47 12.28
C ALA A 53 4.41 -2.20 11.28
N TRP A 54 4.20 -3.51 11.10
CA TRP A 54 5.05 -4.29 10.19
C TRP A 54 4.79 -3.95 8.73
N ARG A 55 3.53 -3.69 8.33
CA ARG A 55 3.19 -3.26 6.96
C ARG A 55 3.83 -1.93 6.61
N LEU A 56 3.73 -0.94 7.51
CA LEU A 56 4.36 0.36 7.31
C LEU A 56 5.88 0.24 7.22
N ALA A 57 6.51 -0.52 8.12
CA ALA A 57 7.95 -0.73 8.08
C ALA A 57 8.41 -1.36 6.75
N ALA A 58 7.73 -2.42 6.28
CA ALA A 58 8.01 -3.04 5.00
C ALA A 58 7.93 -2.03 3.84
N VAL A 59 6.86 -1.24 3.78
CA VAL A 59 6.64 -0.25 2.71
C VAL A 59 7.70 0.85 2.74
N GLN A 60 8.07 1.33 3.93
CA GLN A 60 9.13 2.32 4.09
C GLN A 60 10.50 1.80 3.65
N GLN A 61 10.85 0.55 3.98
CA GLN A 61 12.09 -0.06 3.52
C GLN A 61 12.09 -0.24 2.00
N LEU A 62 11.00 -0.75 1.42
CA LEU A 62 10.87 -0.89 -0.04
C LEU A 62 11.02 0.44 -0.77
N ALA A 63 10.37 1.51 -0.29
CA ALA A 63 10.50 2.86 -0.85
C ALA A 63 11.93 3.40 -0.77
N ARG A 64 12.63 3.15 0.34
CA ARG A 64 14.01 3.58 0.53
C ARG A 64 14.97 2.83 -0.38
N ASP A 65 14.82 1.52 -0.47
CA ASP A 65 15.74 0.64 -1.19
C ASP A 65 15.62 0.76 -2.71
N HIS A 66 14.47 1.21 -3.22
CA HIS A 66 14.17 1.26 -4.65
C HIS A 66 13.99 2.69 -5.17
N ALA A 67 14.46 3.71 -4.45
CA ALA A 67 14.47 5.06 -4.97
C ALA A 67 15.18 5.11 -6.35
N PRO A 68 14.62 5.83 -7.35
CA PRO A 68 13.55 6.83 -7.24
C PRO A 68 12.11 6.29 -7.37
N VAL A 69 11.91 4.96 -7.46
CA VAL A 69 10.55 4.37 -7.53
C VAL A 69 9.79 4.71 -6.25
N ARG A 70 8.62 5.32 -6.39
CA ARG A 70 7.73 5.57 -5.24
C ARG A 70 7.05 4.28 -4.85
N VAL A 71 7.17 3.87 -3.60
CA VAL A 71 6.41 2.73 -3.06
C VAL A 71 5.46 3.23 -1.98
N ASN A 72 4.18 2.94 -2.12
CA ASN A 72 3.15 3.20 -1.10
C ASN A 72 2.26 1.98 -0.94
N ALA A 73 1.42 1.97 0.08
CA ALA A 73 0.45 0.92 0.31
C ALA A 73 -0.88 1.45 0.78
N VAL A 74 -1.93 0.71 0.44
CA VAL A 74 -3.29 0.89 0.93
C VAL A 74 -3.76 -0.40 1.60
N ALA A 75 -4.74 -0.32 2.50
CA ALA A 75 -5.40 -1.50 3.04
C ALA A 75 -6.91 -1.32 3.12
N GLY A 76 -7.67 -2.25 2.56
CA GLY A 76 -9.13 -2.18 2.52
C GLY A 76 -9.71 -3.10 1.44
N SER A 77 -11.02 -3.31 1.48
CA SER A 77 -11.74 -4.16 0.53
C SER A 77 -12.69 -3.39 -0.40
N ASP A 78 -12.89 -2.09 -0.17
CA ASP A 78 -13.74 -1.26 -1.04
C ASP A 78 -12.95 -0.78 -2.26
N GLU A 79 -13.29 -1.31 -3.42
CA GLU A 79 -12.68 -0.97 -4.70
C GLU A 79 -12.81 0.52 -5.05
N LYS A 80 -13.88 1.20 -4.63
CA LYS A 80 -14.02 2.64 -4.85
C LYS A 80 -13.05 3.43 -3.99
N ALA A 81 -12.87 3.03 -2.73
CA ALA A 81 -11.90 3.65 -1.83
C ALA A 81 -10.46 3.43 -2.33
N ILE A 82 -10.15 2.21 -2.79
CA ILE A 82 -8.85 1.90 -3.40
C ILE A 82 -8.63 2.77 -4.64
N ALA A 83 -9.59 2.85 -5.56
CA ALA A 83 -9.49 3.67 -6.75
C ALA A 83 -9.28 5.16 -6.42
N ALA A 84 -9.99 5.70 -5.41
CA ALA A 84 -9.81 7.07 -4.96
C ALA A 84 -8.41 7.31 -4.36
N ALA A 85 -7.90 6.37 -3.56
CA ALA A 85 -6.55 6.45 -3.02
C ALA A 85 -5.48 6.39 -4.12
N LEU A 86 -5.67 5.54 -5.13
CA LEU A 86 -4.79 5.45 -6.30
C LEU A 86 -4.79 6.74 -7.13
N ALA A 87 -5.95 7.37 -7.31
CA ALA A 87 -6.06 8.66 -7.99
C ALA A 87 -5.29 9.76 -7.24
N TYR A 88 -5.44 9.82 -5.92
CA TYR A 88 -4.67 10.74 -5.07
C TYR A 88 -3.16 10.49 -5.15
N LEU A 89 -2.74 9.23 -4.99
CA LEU A 89 -1.33 8.82 -5.03
C LEU A 89 -0.68 9.07 -6.40
N GLY A 90 -1.47 9.00 -7.47
CA GLY A 90 -1.06 9.33 -8.83
C GLY A 90 -0.64 10.80 -8.98
N THR A 91 -1.34 11.73 -8.34
CA THR A 91 -1.04 13.18 -8.42
C THR A 91 -0.07 13.67 -7.34
N ALA A 92 0.07 12.93 -6.24
CA ALA A 92 0.91 13.31 -5.11
C ALA A 92 2.39 12.89 -5.29
N GLU A 93 3.13 13.52 -6.21
CA GLU A 93 4.51 13.16 -6.58
C GLU A 93 5.49 13.06 -5.39
N GLY A 94 5.31 13.87 -4.34
CA GLY A 94 6.16 13.83 -3.13
C GLY A 94 5.84 12.70 -2.14
N VAL A 95 4.81 11.90 -2.37
CA VAL A 95 4.35 10.88 -1.42
C VAL A 95 5.00 9.54 -1.71
N THR A 96 5.79 9.03 -0.76
CA THR A 96 6.36 7.69 -0.77
C THR A 96 6.54 7.15 0.65
N GLY A 97 6.65 5.82 0.79
CA GLY A 97 6.82 5.12 2.07
C GLY A 97 5.57 5.15 2.96
N GLN A 98 4.39 5.45 2.42
CA GLN A 98 3.16 5.58 3.21
C GLN A 98 2.32 4.30 3.20
N TYR A 99 1.68 4.00 4.32
CA TYR A 99 0.65 2.98 4.46
C TYR A 99 -0.67 3.66 4.85
N LEU A 100 -1.67 3.55 3.98
CA LEU A 100 -2.97 4.22 4.08
C LEU A 100 -4.09 3.20 4.31
N PRO A 101 -4.49 2.93 5.57
CA PRO A 101 -5.73 2.22 5.85
C PRO A 101 -6.91 3.00 5.25
N LEU A 102 -7.77 2.31 4.51
CA LEU A 102 -8.96 2.88 3.92
C LEU A 102 -10.15 2.46 4.77
N ASP A 103 -10.74 3.41 5.47
CA ASP A 103 -12.14 3.31 5.82
C ASP A 103 -12.95 3.52 4.52
N GLY A 104 -14.03 2.77 4.28
CA GLY A 104 -14.85 2.90 3.05
C GLY A 104 -15.45 4.30 2.80
N ASN A 105 -15.10 5.29 3.63
CA ASN A 105 -15.36 6.71 3.45
C ASN A 105 -14.06 7.41 3.06
N GLY A 106 -13.63 7.30 1.81
CA GLY A 106 -12.35 7.81 1.34
C GLY A 106 -12.06 9.28 1.71
N ALA A 107 -10.77 9.65 1.67
CA ALA A 107 -10.23 10.97 2.05
C ALA A 107 -10.92 12.19 1.39
N ALA A 108 -11.66 11.99 0.30
CA ALA A 108 -12.49 13.02 -0.34
C ALA A 108 -13.63 13.53 0.56
N ALA A 109 -14.15 12.72 1.49
CA ALA A 109 -15.26 13.10 2.36
C ALA A 109 -14.89 14.22 3.36
N LEU A 110 -13.60 14.40 3.68
CA LEU A 110 -13.14 15.45 4.59
C LEU A 110 -12.95 16.80 3.89
N LEU A 111 -12.75 16.83 2.57
CA LEU A 111 -12.59 18.08 1.81
C LEU A 111 -13.93 18.76 1.46
N SER A 112 -15.06 18.05 1.59
CA SER A 112 -16.39 18.61 1.30
C SER A 112 -17.04 19.33 2.49
N LYS A 113 -16.39 19.42 3.66
CA LYS A 113 -16.98 20.02 4.86
C LYS A 113 -16.64 21.49 5.11
N ASN A 114 -15.89 22.15 4.23
CA ASN A 114 -15.59 23.59 4.34
C ASN A 114 -16.12 24.38 3.13
N GLY A 115 -17.40 24.19 2.80
CA GLY A 115 -18.17 25.05 1.90
C GLY A 115 -19.22 25.82 2.66
#